data_AF-A0A819WHQ0-F1
#
_entry.id   AF-A0A819WHQ0-F1
#
_cell.length_a   1.000
_cell.length_b   1.000
_cell.length_c   1.000
_cell.angle_alpha   90.00
_cell.angle_beta   90.00
_cell.angle_gamma   90.00
#
_symmetry.space_group_name_H-M   'P 1'
#
loop_
_entity.id
_entity.type
_entity.pdbx_description
1 polymer ?
#
loop_
_entity_poly.entity_id
_entity_poly.type
_entity_poly.pdbx_seq_one_letter_code
_entity_poly.pdbx_strand_id
1 'polypeptide(L)'
;MKCSGCSQDFCFDHIAEHRNELSEQLGQCEDQFNEVKIKIEEQKTEPQKNELMKKLDKWEIESIEKIRQMANEIRHELSSCIVEFITDLSLKFQQLTEQIIQCRKANDFSDVEIKFFNEELKRLKDILDNPSDFKIEQDSTTFINKIRLTRKGKSRARFEIVKIK
;
A
#
# COMPACT_ATOMS: atom_id res chain seq x y z
N MET A 1 -48.16 -28.71 -42.62
CA MET A 1 -47.14 -29.62 -42.06
C MET A 1 -46.51 -28.91 -40.85
N LYS A 2 -46.02 -29.65 -39.84
CA LYS A 2 -45.30 -29.06 -38.68
C LYS A 2 -43.80 -29.31 -38.81
N CYS A 3 -42.96 -28.33 -38.44
CA CYS A 3 -41.51 -28.56 -38.36
C CYS A 3 -41.20 -29.23 -37.04
N SER A 4 -40.38 -30.28 -37.10
CA SER A 4 -39.88 -30.98 -35.91
C SER A 4 -38.98 -30.11 -35.04
N GLY A 5 -38.39 -29.04 -35.58
CA GLY A 5 -37.50 -28.13 -34.86
C GLY A 5 -38.22 -27.06 -34.04
N CYS A 6 -39.19 -26.34 -34.64
CA CYS A 6 -39.88 -25.22 -34.00
C CYS A 6 -41.35 -25.50 -33.62
N SER A 7 -41.90 -26.66 -34.03
CA SER A 7 -43.28 -27.10 -33.76
C SER A 7 -44.42 -26.20 -34.28
N GLN A 8 -44.10 -25.19 -35.08
CA GLN A 8 -45.04 -24.27 -35.72
C GLN A 8 -45.70 -24.93 -36.96
N ASP A 9 -46.90 -24.46 -37.33
CA ASP A 9 -47.63 -24.90 -38.53
C ASP A 9 -47.25 -24.00 -39.72
N PHE A 10 -46.84 -24.59 -40.85
CA PHE A 10 -46.62 -23.84 -42.11
C PHE A 10 -47.19 -24.55 -43.34
N CYS A 11 -47.50 -23.75 -44.36
CA CYS A 11 -47.84 -24.19 -45.71
C CYS A 11 -46.56 -24.37 -46.56
N PHE A 12 -46.69 -25.04 -47.71
CA PHE A 12 -45.57 -25.24 -48.64
C PHE A 12 -44.91 -23.92 -49.08
N ASP A 13 -45.69 -22.85 -49.19
CA ASP A 13 -45.21 -21.54 -49.66
C ASP A 13 -44.32 -20.83 -48.62
N HIS A 14 -44.50 -21.08 -47.32
CA HIS A 14 -43.72 -20.44 -46.25
C HIS A 14 -42.47 -21.23 -45.81
N ILE A 15 -42.20 -22.40 -46.41
CA ILE A 15 -41.00 -23.21 -46.11
C ILE A 15 -39.71 -22.44 -46.41
N ALA A 16 -39.69 -21.69 -47.52
CA ALA A 16 -38.52 -20.92 -47.92
C ALA A 16 -38.24 -19.76 -46.95
N GLU A 17 -39.29 -19.05 -46.53
CA GLU A 17 -39.20 -17.97 -45.53
C GLU A 17 -38.69 -18.49 -44.20
N HIS A 18 -39.26 -19.60 -43.69
CA HIS A 18 -38.80 -20.21 -42.45
C HIS A 18 -37.33 -20.69 -42.53
N ARG A 19 -36.91 -21.21 -43.69
CA ARG A 19 -35.50 -21.60 -43.90
C ARG A 19 -34.58 -20.38 -43.91
N ASN A 20 -35.02 -19.25 -44.45
CA ASN A 20 -34.28 -18.00 -44.43
C ASN A 20 -34.14 -17.45 -43.00
N GLU A 21 -35.21 -17.46 -42.21
CA GLU A 21 -35.16 -17.07 -40.79
C GLU A 21 -34.16 -17.93 -39.99
N LEU A 22 -34.18 -19.25 -40.16
CA LEU A 22 -33.21 -20.15 -39.52
C LEU A 22 -31.77 -19.87 -39.98
N SER A 23 -31.57 -19.52 -41.24
CA SER A 23 -30.27 -19.14 -41.77
C SER A 23 -29.77 -17.83 -41.14
N GLU A 24 -30.65 -16.86 -40.94
CA GLU A 24 -30.33 -15.60 -40.25
C GLU A 24 -29.98 -15.85 -38.78
N GLN A 25 -30.77 -16.67 -38.08
CA GLN A 25 -30.48 -17.07 -36.70
C GLN A 25 -29.14 -17.81 -36.56
N LEU A 26 -28.82 -18.67 -37.52
CA LEU A 26 -27.53 -19.35 -37.55
C LEU A 26 -26.38 -18.34 -37.77
N GLY A 27 -26.53 -17.38 -38.68
CA GLY A 27 -25.57 -16.31 -38.88
C GLY A 27 -25.32 -15.50 -37.60
N GLN A 28 -26.38 -15.14 -36.87
CA GLN A 28 -26.26 -14.46 -35.58
C GLN A 28 -25.51 -15.33 -34.54
N CYS A 29 -25.72 -16.65 -34.55
CA CYS A 29 -25.00 -17.57 -33.68
C CYS A 29 -23.51 -17.67 -34.06
N GLU A 30 -23.18 -17.65 -35.34
CA GLU A 30 -21.80 -17.64 -35.84
C GLU A 30 -21.07 -16.35 -35.45
N ASP A 31 -21.75 -15.20 -35.53
CA ASP A 31 -21.22 -13.91 -35.08
C ASP A 31 -20.92 -13.94 -33.58
N GLN A 32 -21.86 -14.39 -32.75
CA GLN A 32 -21.65 -14.54 -31.31
C GLN A 32 -20.51 -15.50 -30.99
N PHE A 33 -20.41 -16.62 -31.72
CA PHE A 33 -19.33 -17.59 -31.56
C PHE A 33 -17.96 -16.94 -31.85
N ASN A 34 -17.87 -16.17 -32.94
CA ASN A 34 -16.64 -15.48 -33.32
C ASN A 34 -16.24 -14.42 -32.29
N GLU A 35 -17.20 -13.64 -31.76
CA GLU A 35 -16.92 -12.69 -30.67
C GLU A 35 -16.35 -13.37 -29.42
N VAL A 36 -16.95 -14.50 -29.01
CA VAL A 36 -16.48 -15.26 -27.84
C VAL A 36 -15.08 -15.82 -28.11
N LYS A 37 -14.83 -16.35 -29.31
CA LYS A 37 -13.52 -16.86 -29.71
C LYS A 37 -12.44 -15.78 -29.65
N ILE A 38 -12.73 -14.58 -30.16
CA ILE A 38 -11.82 -13.43 -30.08
C ILE A 38 -11.52 -13.10 -28.62
N LYS A 39 -12.54 -12.96 -27.78
CA LYS A 39 -12.36 -12.67 -26.34
C LYS A 39 -11.53 -13.72 -25.60
N ILE A 40 -11.67 -15.01 -25.96
CA ILE A 40 -10.87 -16.09 -25.38
C ILE A 40 -9.40 -15.94 -25.79
N GLU A 41 -9.12 -15.71 -27.07
CA GLU A 41 -7.75 -15.54 -27.53
C GLU A 41 -7.11 -14.26 -26.97
N GLU A 42 -7.85 -13.16 -26.87
CA GLU A 42 -7.39 -11.93 -26.21
C GLU A 42 -7.03 -12.16 -24.74
N GLN A 43 -7.83 -12.89 -23.97
CA GLN A 43 -7.48 -13.18 -22.58
C GLN A 43 -6.28 -14.13 -22.44
N LYS A 44 -6.01 -14.95 -23.46
CA LYS A 44 -4.88 -15.88 -23.49
C LYS A 44 -3.59 -15.17 -23.88
N THR A 45 -3.63 -14.24 -24.83
CA THR A 45 -2.47 -13.44 -25.26
C THR A 45 -2.19 -12.27 -24.34
N GLU A 46 -3.25 -11.69 -23.75
CA GLU A 46 -3.17 -10.51 -22.89
C GLU A 46 -3.88 -10.71 -21.54
N PRO A 47 -3.42 -11.67 -20.71
CA PRO A 47 -4.03 -11.94 -19.40
C PRO A 47 -4.01 -10.73 -18.46
N GLN A 48 -3.07 -9.79 -18.64
CA GLN A 48 -2.99 -8.53 -17.90
C GLN A 48 -4.21 -7.62 -18.11
N LYS A 49 -4.91 -7.73 -19.24
CA LYS A 49 -6.14 -6.96 -19.49
C LYS A 49 -7.34 -7.48 -18.69
N ASN A 50 -7.21 -8.65 -18.07
CA ASN A 50 -8.27 -9.25 -17.27
C ASN A 50 -8.66 -8.34 -16.09
N GLU A 51 -9.96 -8.22 -15.83
CA GLU A 51 -10.50 -7.40 -14.74
C GLU A 51 -10.00 -7.81 -13.34
N LEU A 52 -9.64 -9.08 -13.13
CA LEU A 52 -9.03 -9.52 -11.87
C LEU A 52 -7.59 -9.01 -11.73
N MET A 53 -6.84 -8.86 -12.82
CA MET A 53 -5.50 -8.24 -12.78
C MET A 53 -5.61 -6.76 -12.45
N LYS A 54 -6.53 -6.02 -13.08
CA LYS A 54 -6.78 -4.62 -12.73
C LYS A 54 -7.14 -4.43 -11.26
N LYS A 55 -7.90 -5.36 -10.67
CA LYS A 55 -8.22 -5.35 -9.23
C LYS A 55 -7.00 -5.60 -8.35
N LEU A 56 -6.10 -6.49 -8.76
CA LEU A 56 -4.83 -6.75 -8.09
C LEU A 56 -3.95 -5.51 -8.13
N ASP A 57 -3.77 -4.91 -9.30
CA ASP A 57 -2.95 -3.70 -9.50
C ASP A 57 -3.48 -2.53 -8.65
N LYS A 58 -4.81 -2.33 -8.66
CA LYS A 58 -5.46 -1.31 -7.84
C LYS A 58 -5.19 -1.53 -6.35
N TRP A 59 -5.35 -2.77 -5.86
CA TRP A 59 -5.06 -3.09 -4.47
C TRP A 59 -3.59 -2.87 -4.11
N GLU A 60 -2.66 -3.21 -4.99
CA GLU A 60 -1.23 -2.98 -4.80
C GLU A 60 -0.91 -1.49 -4.66
N ILE A 61 -1.37 -0.67 -5.61
CA ILE A 61 -1.18 0.78 -5.61
C ILE A 61 -1.75 1.40 -4.33
N GLU A 62 -3.00 1.09 -3.98
CA GLU A 62 -3.65 1.61 -2.78
C GLU A 62 -2.93 1.18 -1.50
N SER A 63 -2.38 -0.04 -1.46
CA SER A 63 -1.64 -0.55 -0.30
C SER A 63 -0.30 0.14 -0.11
N ILE A 64 0.44 0.37 -1.20
CA ILE A 64 1.70 1.11 -1.17
C ILE A 64 1.45 2.56 -0.73
N GLU A 65 0.40 3.19 -1.24
CA GLU A 65 0.10 4.57 -0.90
C GLU A 65 -0.24 4.74 0.58
N LYS A 66 -1.00 3.80 1.16
CA LYS A 66 -1.25 3.78 2.61
C LYS A 66 0.03 3.67 3.44
N ILE A 67 0.98 2.82 3.02
CA ILE A 67 2.27 2.68 3.70
C ILE A 67 3.06 3.98 3.62
N ARG A 68 3.08 4.62 2.45
CA ARG A 68 3.79 5.89 2.25
C ARG A 68 3.19 7.01 3.08
N GLN A 69 1.87 7.13 3.08
CA GLN A 69 1.14 8.11 3.88
C GLN A 69 1.49 7.95 5.36
N MET A 70 1.34 6.75 5.92
CA MET A 70 1.64 6.49 7.32
C MET A 70 3.11 6.78 7.66
N ALA A 71 4.05 6.35 6.81
CA ALA A 71 5.46 6.64 7.03
C ALA A 71 5.75 8.14 7.02
N ASN A 72 5.07 8.92 6.18
CA ASN A 72 5.22 10.37 6.15
C ASN A 72 4.63 11.06 7.38
N GLU A 73 3.48 10.61 7.85
CA GLU A 73 2.85 11.10 9.09
C GLU A 73 3.79 10.88 10.30
N ILE A 74 4.31 9.66 10.45
CA ILE A 74 5.27 9.35 11.54
C ILE A 74 6.58 10.12 11.39
N ARG A 75 7.10 10.31 10.17
CA ARG A 75 8.30 11.16 9.95
C ARG A 75 8.05 12.61 10.37
N HIS A 76 6.86 13.13 10.09
CA HIS A 76 6.50 14.48 10.47
C HIS A 76 6.40 14.63 11.99
N GLU A 77 5.72 13.71 12.67
CA GLU A 77 5.67 13.68 14.14
C GLU A 77 7.06 13.57 14.75
N LEU A 78 7.87 12.62 14.30
CA LEU A 78 9.24 12.45 14.79
C LEU A 78 10.08 13.71 14.58
N SER A 79 9.94 14.38 13.44
CA SER A 79 10.66 15.63 13.17
C SER A 79 10.26 16.73 14.14
N SER A 80 8.96 16.88 14.44
CA SER A 80 8.47 17.85 15.44
C SER A 80 9.06 17.55 16.81
N CYS A 81 9.01 16.29 17.25
CA CYS A 81 9.54 15.88 18.53
C CYS A 81 11.06 16.13 18.64
N ILE A 82 11.83 15.86 17.57
CA ILE A 82 13.26 16.16 17.53
C ILE A 82 13.51 17.66 17.64
N VAL A 83 12.75 18.49 16.92
CA VAL A 83 12.91 19.95 16.97
C VAL A 83 12.62 20.49 18.37
N GLU A 84 11.55 20.03 19.02
CA GLU A 84 11.22 20.39 20.41
C GLU A 84 12.34 20.00 21.36
N PHE A 85 12.80 18.75 21.29
CA PHE A 85 13.89 18.24 22.10
C PHE A 85 15.20 19.05 21.93
N ILE A 86 15.59 19.35 20.68
CA ILE A 86 16.79 20.16 20.40
C ILE A 86 16.63 21.60 20.88
N THR A 87 15.42 22.16 20.81
CA THR A 87 15.12 23.50 21.33
C THR A 87 15.31 23.55 22.85
N ASP A 88 14.77 22.58 23.58
CA ASP A 88 14.95 22.45 25.03
C ASP A 88 16.41 22.24 25.42
N LEU A 89 17.14 21.41 24.65
CA LEU A 89 18.56 21.19 24.88
C LEU A 89 19.38 22.47 24.64
N SER A 90 19.04 23.24 23.60
CA SER A 90 19.68 24.51 23.28
C SER A 90 19.47 25.54 24.39
N LEU A 91 18.28 25.59 25.01
CA LEU A 91 18.01 26.48 26.14
C LEU A 91 18.88 26.12 27.35
N LYS A 92 19.00 24.82 27.68
CA LYS A 92 19.87 24.35 28.78
C LYS A 92 21.34 24.69 28.50
N PHE A 93 21.79 24.51 27.26
CA PHE A 93 23.14 24.85 26.86
C PHE A 93 23.41 26.36 26.96
N GLN A 94 22.45 27.21 26.58
CA GLN A 94 22.55 28.65 26.72
C GLN A 94 22.65 29.05 28.20
N GLN A 95 21.83 28.48 29.07
CA GLN A 95 21.89 28.73 30.52
C GLN A 95 23.26 28.36 31.10
N LEU A 96 23.81 27.21 30.70
CA LEU A 96 25.14 26.78 31.12
C LEU A 96 26.23 27.75 30.63
N THR A 97 26.10 28.22 29.38
CA THR A 97 27.00 29.22 28.79
C THR A 97 26.98 30.53 29.57
N GLU A 98 25.80 31.03 29.92
CA GLU A 98 25.63 32.24 30.72
C GLU A 98 26.28 32.10 32.11
N GLN A 99 26.08 30.95 32.78
CA GLN A 99 26.72 30.66 34.08
C GLN A 99 28.25 30.67 33.97
N ILE A 100 28.82 30.00 32.96
CA ILE A 100 30.28 29.96 32.75
C ILE A 100 30.83 31.39 32.52
N ILE A 101 30.14 32.19 31.69
CA ILE A 101 30.54 33.58 31.41
C ILE A 101 30.49 34.43 32.70
N GLN A 102 29.45 34.27 33.52
CA GLN A 102 29.30 35.00 34.77
C GLN A 102 30.39 34.63 35.78
N CYS A 103 30.66 33.34 36.00
CA CYS A 103 31.76 32.87 36.85
C CYS A 103 33.10 33.45 36.39
N ARG A 104 33.36 33.45 35.07
CA ARG A 104 34.60 34.02 34.52
C ARG A 104 34.71 35.52 34.75
N LYS A 105 33.61 36.27 34.56
CA LYS A 105 33.58 37.74 34.78
C LYS A 105 33.75 38.10 36.25
N ALA A 106 33.13 37.35 37.15
CA ALA A 106 33.25 37.54 38.59
C ALA A 106 34.61 37.07 39.14
N ASN A 107 35.39 36.33 38.33
CA ASN A 107 36.58 35.60 38.77
C ASN A 107 36.27 34.68 39.98
N ASP A 108 35.06 34.12 39.97
CA ASP A 108 34.45 33.33 41.04
C ASP A 108 34.26 31.90 40.53
N PHE A 109 35.37 31.17 40.49
CA PHE A 109 35.41 29.78 40.07
C PHE A 109 36.31 28.99 41.01
N SER A 110 35.87 27.80 41.38
CA SER A 110 36.64 26.79 42.10
C SER A 110 36.67 25.48 41.31
N ASP A 111 37.44 24.52 41.80
CA ASP A 111 37.47 23.17 41.23
C ASP A 111 36.09 22.51 41.21
N VAL A 112 35.19 22.90 42.13
CA VAL A 112 33.82 22.37 42.21
C VAL A 112 32.98 22.86 41.03
N GLU A 113 32.97 24.17 40.73
CA GLU A 113 32.21 24.70 39.58
C GLU A 113 32.77 24.20 38.25
N ILE A 114 34.10 24.10 38.12
CA ILE A 114 34.74 23.56 36.91
C ILE A 114 34.34 22.09 36.70
N LYS A 115 34.30 21.29 37.76
CA LYS A 115 33.85 19.90 37.69
C LYS A 115 32.37 19.81 37.29
N PHE A 116 31.52 20.63 37.90
CA PHE A 116 30.09 20.70 37.57
C PHE A 116 29.86 21.03 36.08
N PHE A 117 30.54 22.06 35.54
CA PHE A 117 30.39 22.44 34.13
C PHE A 117 30.83 21.32 33.18
N ASN A 118 31.92 20.62 33.49
CA ASN A 118 32.39 19.50 32.68
C ASN A 118 31.40 18.31 32.71
N GLU A 119 30.82 18.01 33.86
CA GLU A 119 29.81 16.95 34.01
C GLU A 119 28.53 17.28 33.22
N GLU A 120 28.03 18.52 33.31
CA GLU A 120 26.85 18.94 32.54
C GLU A 120 27.12 19.02 31.04
N LEU A 121 28.29 19.48 30.61
CA LEU A 121 28.68 19.43 29.18
C LEU A 121 28.72 18.00 28.65
N LYS A 122 29.28 17.07 29.42
CA LYS A 122 29.31 15.64 29.06
C LYS A 122 27.90 15.08 28.97
N ARG A 123 27.04 15.38 29.94
CA ARG A 123 25.64 14.95 29.94
C ARG A 123 24.86 15.49 28.74
N LEU A 124 24.99 16.78 28.43
CA LEU A 124 24.32 17.39 27.27
C LEU A 124 24.78 16.74 25.96
N LYS A 125 26.07 16.41 25.85
CA LYS A 125 26.62 15.67 24.71
C LYS A 125 26.05 14.25 24.60
N ASP A 126 26.03 13.51 25.71
CA ASP A 126 25.51 12.14 25.74
C ASP A 126 24.02 12.09 25.34
N ILE A 127 23.24 13.09 25.77
CA ILE A 127 21.82 13.25 25.40
C ILE A 127 21.65 13.54 23.90
N LEU A 128 22.54 14.34 23.30
CA LEU A 128 22.52 14.65 21.87
C LEU A 128 22.89 13.43 21.01
N ASP A 129 23.92 12.69 21.43
CA ASP A 129 24.42 11.51 20.71
C ASP A 129 23.44 10.33 20.81
N ASN A 130 22.63 10.26 21.87
CA ASN A 130 21.64 9.21 22.05
C ASN A 130 20.34 9.73 22.70
N PRO A 131 19.41 10.31 21.91
CA PRO A 131 18.12 10.77 22.41
C PRO A 131 17.27 9.57 22.83
N SER A 132 17.36 9.20 24.10
CA SER A 132 16.75 8.00 24.69
C SER A 132 15.23 8.07 24.82
N ASP A 133 14.66 9.24 24.55
CA ASP A 133 13.25 9.55 24.79
C ASP A 133 12.32 9.11 23.66
N PHE A 134 12.86 8.74 22.49
CA PHE A 134 12.06 8.34 21.33
C PHE A 134 12.27 6.86 20.99
N LYS A 135 11.16 6.13 20.82
CA LYS A 135 11.17 4.75 20.36
C LYS A 135 10.18 4.60 19.22
N ILE A 136 10.62 3.90 18.17
CA ILE A 136 9.74 3.46 17.10
C ILE A 136 9.34 2.03 17.44
N GLU A 137 8.06 1.82 17.72
CA GLU A 137 7.48 0.51 18.00
C GLU A 137 6.60 0.07 16.84
N GLN A 138 6.54 -1.24 16.61
CA GLN A 138 5.70 -1.81 15.57
C GLN A 138 4.40 -2.33 16.20
N ASP A 139 3.27 -1.84 15.70
CA ASP A 139 1.98 -2.40 16.08
C ASP A 139 1.79 -3.81 15.46
N SER A 140 1.17 -4.68 16.25
CA SER A 140 0.88 -6.08 15.88
C SER A 140 -0.38 -6.24 15.01
N THR A 141 -1.14 -5.16 14.82
CA THR A 141 -2.37 -5.16 14.04
C THR A 141 -2.14 -5.21 12.52
N THR A 142 -3.13 -5.72 11.78
CA THR A 142 -3.02 -5.82 10.31
C THR A 142 -3.34 -4.46 9.68
N PHE A 143 -2.31 -3.76 9.22
CA PHE A 143 -2.44 -2.46 8.54
C PHE A 143 -2.95 -2.60 7.09
N ILE A 144 -2.42 -3.57 6.34
CA ILE A 144 -2.81 -3.83 4.95
C ILE A 144 -3.61 -5.13 4.84
N ASN A 145 -4.83 -5.03 4.34
CA ASN A 145 -5.71 -6.17 4.10
C ASN A 145 -5.15 -7.07 2.99
N LYS A 146 -4.97 -8.37 3.28
CA LYS A 146 -4.48 -9.35 2.30
C LYS A 146 -5.60 -9.77 1.34
N ILE A 147 -5.37 -9.65 0.04
CA ILE A 147 -6.23 -10.26 -0.99
C ILE A 147 -5.78 -11.68 -1.31
N ARG A 148 -6.73 -12.53 -1.70
CA ARG A 148 -6.48 -13.95 -1.98
C ARG A 148 -7.22 -14.37 -3.24
N LEU A 149 -6.55 -15.12 -4.10
CA LEU A 149 -7.18 -15.76 -5.24
C LEU A 149 -7.94 -17.00 -4.76
N THR A 150 -9.25 -17.04 -4.98
CA THR A 150 -10.07 -18.23 -4.71
C THR A 150 -10.69 -18.74 -6.00
N ARG A 151 -10.56 -20.03 -6.28
CA ARG A 151 -11.19 -20.69 -7.43
C ARG A 151 -12.17 -21.74 -6.93
N LYS A 152 -13.44 -21.65 -7.31
CA LYS A 152 -14.42 -22.71 -7.02
C LYS A 152 -13.97 -24.00 -7.73
N GLY A 153 -13.82 -25.10 -6.99
CA GLY A 153 -13.64 -26.46 -7.52
C GLY A 153 -12.23 -27.00 -7.72
N LYS A 154 -11.14 -26.24 -7.48
CA LYS A 154 -9.77 -26.79 -7.39
C LYS A 154 -8.96 -26.01 -6.35
N SER A 155 -8.59 -26.70 -5.27
CA SER A 155 -7.59 -26.21 -4.32
C SER A 155 -6.25 -26.09 -5.05
N ARG A 156 -5.64 -24.90 -5.06
CA ARG A 156 -4.24 -24.76 -5.46
C ARG A 156 -3.46 -24.03 -4.39
N ALA A 157 -2.23 -24.51 -4.21
CA ALA A 157 -1.39 -24.37 -3.04
C ALA A 157 -1.19 -22.92 -2.57
N ARG A 158 -1.14 -22.82 -1.24
CA ARG A 158 -0.80 -21.66 -0.44
C ARG A 158 0.59 -21.15 -0.85
N PHE A 159 0.67 -19.94 -1.42
CA PHE A 159 1.95 -19.25 -1.52
C PHE A 159 2.26 -18.66 -0.14
N GLU A 160 3.18 -19.31 0.59
CA GLU A 160 3.76 -18.73 1.78
C GLU A 160 4.75 -17.65 1.34
N ILE A 161 4.41 -16.40 1.64
CA ILE A 161 5.36 -15.29 1.51
C ILE A 161 6.43 -15.54 2.57
N VAL A 162 7.65 -15.79 2.10
CA VAL A 162 8.86 -15.91 2.92
C VAL A 162 8.96 -14.67 3.79
N LYS A 163 8.94 -14.88 5.11
CA LYS A 163 9.30 -13.82 6.08
C LYS A 163 10.75 -13.43 5.79
N ILE A 164 10.95 -12.21 5.29
CA ILE A 164 12.27 -11.60 5.27
C ILE A 164 12.62 -11.31 6.74
N LYS A 165 13.70 -11.93 7.21
CA LYS A 165 14.28 -11.73 8.54
C LYS A 165 15.04 -10.42 8.59
#